data_AF-A0A0L7LSF7-F1
#
_entry.id   AF-A0A0L7LSF7-F1
#
_cell.length_a   1.000
_cell.length_b   1.000
_cell.length_c   1.000
_cell.angle_alpha   90.00
_cell.angle_beta   90.00
_cell.angle_gamma   90.00
#
_symmetry.space_group_name_H-M   'P 1'
#
loop_
_entity.id
_entity.type
_entity.pdbx_description
1 polymer ?
#
loop_
_entity_poly.entity_id
_entity_poly.type
_entity_poly.pdbx_seq_one_letter_code
_entity_poly.pdbx_strand_id
1 'polypeptide(L)'
;MDLQSIREHLRQKHYQSREDFLADVNQIVENSTLYNAWPFLKPVNKKQVKDYYNVIKRPIDMETMGKKIQAHKYHSREEFLRDIQLLVDNCK
;
A
#
# COMPACT_ATOMS: atom_id res chain seq x y z
N MET A 1 -11.20 3.57 7.22
CA MET A 1 -10.67 2.19 7.28
C MET A 1 -9.17 2.22 7.53
N ASP A 2 -8.59 1.16 8.13
CA ASP A 2 -7.15 1.01 8.42
C ASP A 2 -6.61 -0.36 7.95
N LEU A 3 -5.29 -0.54 7.96
CA LEU A 3 -4.62 -1.77 7.48
C LEU A 3 -4.98 -3.02 8.27
N GLN A 4 -5.26 -2.90 9.57
CA GLN A 4 -5.65 -4.02 10.42
C GLN A 4 -7.06 -4.48 10.06
N SER A 5 -7.97 -3.53 9.83
CA SER A 5 -9.33 -3.79 9.36
C SER A 5 -9.36 -4.51 8.01
N ILE A 6 -8.57 -4.06 7.01
CA ILE A 6 -8.46 -4.78 5.71
C ILE A 6 -7.93 -6.21 5.90
N ARG A 7 -6.94 -6.40 6.78
CA ARG A 7 -6.35 -7.72 7.01
C ARG A 7 -7.39 -8.69 7.56
N GLU A 8 -8.23 -8.25 8.50
CA GLU A 8 -9.30 -9.08 9.04
C GLU A 8 -10.42 -9.32 8.00
N HIS A 9 -10.81 -8.30 7.22
CA HIS A 9 -11.77 -8.47 6.13
C HIS A 9 -11.30 -9.48 5.07
N LEU A 10 -10.00 -9.48 4.74
CA LEU A 10 -9.40 -10.47 3.85
C LEU A 10 -9.42 -11.87 4.44
N ARG A 11 -9.06 -12.03 5.73
CA ARG A 11 -9.11 -13.33 6.43
C ARG A 11 -10.53 -13.90 6.48
N GLN A 12 -11.52 -13.04 6.69
CA GLN A 12 -12.92 -13.43 6.79
C GLN A 12 -13.61 -13.56 5.42
N LYS A 13 -12.89 -13.35 4.31
CA LYS A 13 -13.43 -13.33 2.95
C LYS A 13 -14.62 -12.37 2.79
N HIS A 14 -14.57 -11.24 3.49
CA HIS A 14 -15.65 -10.25 3.52
C HIS A 14 -15.89 -9.57 2.17
N TYR A 15 -14.84 -9.48 1.33
CA TYR A 15 -14.92 -8.91 0.00
C TYR A 15 -15.56 -9.87 -1.01
N GLN A 16 -16.77 -9.54 -1.44
CA GLN A 16 -17.55 -10.29 -2.43
C GLN A 16 -17.23 -9.87 -3.87
N SER A 17 -16.86 -8.61 -4.08
CA SER A 17 -16.41 -8.09 -5.37
C SER A 17 -15.04 -7.43 -5.30
N ARG A 18 -14.45 -7.17 -6.46
CA ARG A 18 -13.20 -6.39 -6.56
C ARG A 18 -13.48 -4.94 -6.17
N GLU A 19 -14.65 -4.42 -6.54
CA GLU A 19 -15.08 -3.06 -6.31
C GLU A 19 -15.18 -2.74 -4.81
N ASP A 20 -15.74 -3.66 -4.01
CA ASP A 20 -15.81 -3.51 -2.55
C ASP A 20 -14.41 -3.40 -1.92
N PHE A 21 -13.49 -4.25 -2.38
CA PHE A 21 -12.11 -4.23 -1.92
C PHE A 21 -11.39 -2.93 -2.30
N LEU A 22 -11.61 -2.46 -3.53
CA LEU A 22 -11.00 -1.22 -4.00
C LEU A 22 -11.55 0.01 -3.28
N ALA A 23 -12.82 0.02 -2.89
CA ALA A 23 -13.41 1.10 -2.11
C ALA A 23 -12.72 1.26 -0.75
N ASP A 24 -12.53 0.17 -0.01
CA ASP A 24 -11.83 0.19 1.28
C ASP A 24 -10.35 0.56 1.16
N VAL A 25 -9.67 0.06 0.11
CA VAL A 25 -8.27 0.42 -0.18
C VAL A 25 -8.15 1.92 -0.48
N ASN A 26 -9.04 2.47 -1.31
CA ASN A 26 -9.06 3.91 -1.60
C ASN A 26 -9.28 4.72 -0.32
N GLN A 27 -10.19 4.28 0.55
CA GLN A 27 -10.45 4.96 1.80
C GLN A 27 -9.26 4.89 2.78
N ILE A 28 -8.46 3.82 2.75
CA ILE A 28 -7.18 3.79 3.49
C ILE A 28 -6.18 4.77 2.93
N VAL A 29 -6.07 4.87 1.60
CA VAL A 29 -5.16 5.82 0.95
C VAL A 29 -5.56 7.26 1.32
N GLU A 30 -6.84 7.60 1.24
CA GLU A 30 -7.37 8.91 1.66
C GLU A 30 -7.18 9.18 3.16
N ASN A 31 -7.39 8.18 4.02
CA ASN A 31 -7.14 8.36 5.44
C ASN A 31 -5.64 8.49 5.74
N SER A 32 -4.78 7.77 5.02
CA SER A 32 -3.33 7.85 5.17
C SER A 32 -2.78 9.19 4.68
N THR A 33 -3.37 9.81 3.66
CA THR A 33 -3.01 11.17 3.23
C THR A 33 -3.45 12.21 4.26
N LEU A 34 -4.58 12.00 4.94
CA LEU A 34 -5.11 12.93 5.94
C LEU A 34 -4.37 12.86 7.29
N TYR A 35 -4.02 11.65 7.76
CA TYR A 35 -3.56 11.46 9.14
C TYR A 35 -2.09 11.04 9.28
N ASN A 36 -1.44 10.51 8.23
CA ASN A 36 -0.09 9.92 8.29
C ASN A 36 0.89 10.50 7.26
N ALA A 37 0.64 11.69 6.73
CA ALA A 37 1.35 12.25 5.58
C ALA A 37 2.87 12.44 5.82
N TRP A 38 3.71 11.65 5.15
CA TRP A 38 4.62 12.06 4.06
C TRP A 38 5.47 10.88 3.51
N PRO A 39 5.95 9.88 4.27
CA PRO A 39 6.93 8.95 3.71
C PRO A 39 6.34 7.87 2.77
N PHE A 40 5.03 7.60 2.83
CA PHE A 40 4.41 6.49 2.10
C PHE A 40 3.67 6.88 0.81
N LEU A 41 3.45 8.19 0.60
CA LEU A 41 2.55 8.67 -0.47
C LEU A 41 3.23 8.74 -1.82
N LYS A 42 4.55 8.97 -1.82
CA LYS A 42 5.37 9.11 -3.02
C LYS A 42 6.68 8.35 -2.81
N PRO A 43 7.34 7.92 -3.90
CA PRO A 43 8.68 7.38 -3.80
C PRO A 43 9.62 8.33 -3.05
N VAL A 44 10.40 7.79 -2.11
CA VAL A 44 11.38 8.59 -1.37
C VAL A 44 12.42 9.17 -2.33
N ASN A 45 12.60 10.48 -2.30
CA ASN A 45 13.54 11.14 -3.19
C ASN A 45 14.99 10.85 -2.75
N LYS A 46 15.74 10.14 -3.61
CA LYS A 46 17.16 9.79 -3.39
C LYS A 46 18.05 11.00 -3.06
N LYS A 47 17.71 12.19 -3.58
CA LYS A 47 18.48 13.42 -3.31
C LYS A 47 18.23 13.98 -1.91
N GLN A 48 17.06 13.68 -1.32
CA GLN A 48 16.67 14.16 0.00
C GLN A 48 17.07 13.19 1.11
N VAL A 49 17.03 11.87 0.85
CA VAL A 49 17.40 10.83 1.83
C VAL A 49 18.61 10.05 1.31
N LYS A 50 19.77 10.36 1.90
CA LYS A 50 21.08 10.15 1.32
C LYS A 50 21.67 8.78 1.67
N ASP A 51 21.01 7.71 1.26
CA ASP A 51 21.34 6.30 1.60
C ASP A 51 20.10 5.39 1.52
N TYR A 52 18.90 5.95 1.34
CA TYR A 52 17.64 5.23 1.32
C TYR A 52 17.67 3.96 0.45
N TYR A 53 18.13 4.06 -0.80
CA TYR A 53 18.21 2.91 -1.72
C TYR A 53 19.38 1.96 -1.45
N ASN A 54 20.31 2.33 -0.57
CA ASN A 54 21.35 1.41 -0.09
C ASN A 54 20.76 0.45 0.96
N VAL A 55 19.78 0.93 1.75
CA VAL A 55 19.10 0.15 2.80
C VAL A 55 17.86 -0.55 2.23
N ILE A 56 16.97 0.21 1.58
CA ILE A 56 15.72 -0.28 1.01
C ILE A 56 15.95 -0.85 -0.39
N LYS A 57 15.99 -2.19 -0.46
CA LYS A 57 16.28 -2.93 -1.70
C LYS A 57 15.09 -3.03 -2.65
N ARG A 58 13.87 -2.94 -2.12
CA ARG A 58 12.62 -3.05 -2.88
C ARG A 58 11.70 -1.90 -2.50
N PRO A 59 11.89 -0.70 -3.08
CA PRO A 59 11.06 0.45 -2.78
C PRO A 59 9.60 0.17 -3.19
N ILE A 60 8.67 0.62 -2.35
CA ILE A 60 7.23 0.59 -2.62
C ILE A 60 6.60 1.79 -1.90
N ASP A 61 5.50 2.29 -2.45
CA ASP A 61 4.75 3.45 -1.97
C ASP A 61 3.29 3.34 -2.46
N MET A 62 2.39 4.11 -1.85
CA MET A 62 0.95 4.06 -2.15
C MET A 62 0.62 4.51 -3.58
N GLU A 63 1.38 5.43 -4.17
CA GLU A 63 1.18 5.85 -5.57
C GLU A 63 1.52 4.69 -6.53
N THR A 64 2.64 4.01 -6.30
CA THR A 64 3.03 2.81 -7.05
C THR A 64 1.98 1.70 -6.91
N MET A 65 1.49 1.45 -5.70
CA MET A 65 0.43 0.45 -5.47
C MET A 65 -0.89 0.83 -6.15
N GLY A 66 -1.29 2.10 -6.11
CA GLY A 66 -2.46 2.62 -6.82
C GLY A 66 -2.35 2.45 -8.33
N LYS A 67 -1.18 2.74 -8.93
CA LYS A 67 -0.91 2.49 -10.36
C LYS A 67 -1.01 1.00 -10.70
N LYS A 68 -0.51 0.11 -9.85
CA LYS A 68 -0.63 -1.35 -10.04
C LYS A 68 -2.08 -1.82 -10.01
N ILE A 69 -2.92 -1.25 -9.13
CA ILE A 69 -4.36 -1.52 -9.10
C ILE A 69 -5.02 -1.09 -10.41
N GLN A 70 -4.80 0.15 -10.85
CA GLN A 70 -5.39 0.72 -12.06
C GLN A 70 -4.95 -0.05 -13.31
N ALA A 71 -3.70 -0.51 -13.34
CA ALA A 71 -3.14 -1.31 -14.43
C ALA A 71 -3.43 -2.82 -14.30
N HIS A 72 -4.32 -3.24 -13.39
CA HIS A 72 -4.69 -4.65 -13.17
C HIS A 72 -3.49 -5.59 -12.93
N LYS A 73 -2.45 -5.10 -12.25
CA LYS A 73 -1.21 -5.86 -12.00
C LYS A 73 -1.27 -6.78 -10.77
N TYR A 74 -2.34 -6.69 -9.98
CA TYR A 74 -2.61 -7.62 -8.89
C TYR A 74 -3.60 -8.68 -9.36
N HIS A 75 -3.10 -9.90 -9.56
CA HIS A 75 -3.91 -11.05 -10.00
C HIS A 75 -4.51 -11.82 -8.83
N SER A 76 -4.08 -11.50 -7.61
CA SER A 76 -4.54 -12.12 -6.37
C SER A 76 -4.49 -11.12 -5.21
N ARG A 77 -5.29 -11.37 -4.18
CA ARG A 77 -5.31 -10.55 -2.95
C ARG A 77 -3.97 -10.64 -2.22
N GLU A 78 -3.31 -11.78 -2.33
CA GLU A 78 -2.02 -12.10 -1.75
C GLU A 78 -0.90 -11.24 -2.37
N GLU A 79 -0.95 -10.92 -3.66
CA GLU A 79 0.01 -10.00 -4.29
C GLU A 79 -0.09 -8.58 -3.72
N PHE A 80 -1.31 -8.10 -3.49
CA PHE A 80 -1.54 -6.80 -2.86
C PHE A 80 -1.06 -6.78 -1.41
N LEU A 81 -1.39 -7.83 -0.64
CA LEU A 81 -0.95 -7.99 0.75
C LEU A 81 0.59 -7.99 0.88
N ARG A 82 1.30 -8.61 -0.08
CA ARG A 82 2.77 -8.60 -0.10
C ARG A 82 3.33 -7.19 -0.24
N ASP A 83 2.71 -6.34 -1.05
CA ASP A 83 3.17 -4.96 -1.23
C ASP A 83 2.79 -4.08 -0.03
N ILE A 84 1.65 -4.32 0.64
CA ILE A 84 1.33 -3.69 1.93
C ILE A 84 2.39 -4.06 2.98
N GLN A 85 2.75 -5.34 3.08
CA GLN A 85 3.75 -5.80 4.03
C GLN A 85 5.12 -5.17 3.73
N LEU A 86 5.50 -5.12 2.45
CA LEU A 86 6.74 -4.46 2.01
C LEU A 86 6.75 -2.96 2.34
N LEU A 87 5.60 -2.28 2.20
CA LEU A 87 5.46 -0.86 2.55
C LEU A 87 5.71 -0.62 4.04
N VAL A 88 5.14 -1.48 4.89
CA VAL A 88 5.33 -1.43 6.34
C VAL A 88 6.77 -1.76 6.72
N ASP A 89 7.36 -2.80 6.11
CA ASP A 89 8.73 -3.23 6.41
C ASP A 89 9.78 -2.21 5.97
N ASN A 90 9.54 -1.49 4.88
CA ASN A 90 10.44 -0.42 4.42
C ASN A 90 10.42 0.84 5.30
N CYS A 91 9.54 0.90 6.31
CA CYS A 91 9.40 2.04 7.21
C CYS A 91 9.64 1.69 8.68
N LYS A 92 10.27 0.55 8.93
CA LYS A 92 10.95 0.23 10.19
C LYS A 92 12.37 0.79 10.15
#